data_AF-A0A951MT39-F1
#
_entry.id   AF-A0A951MT39-F1
#
_cell.length_a   1.000
_cell.length_b   1.000
_cell.length_c   1.000
_cell.angle_alpha   90.00
_cell.angle_beta   90.00
_cell.angle_gamma   90.00
#
_symmetry.space_group_name_H-M   'P 1'
#
loop_
_entity.id
_entity.type
_entity.pdbx_description
1 polymer ?
#
loop_
_entity_poly.entity_id
_entity_poly.type
_entity_poly.pdbx_seq_one_letter_code
_entity_poly.pdbx_strand_id
1 'polypeptide(L)' 'MPLGPPGTPVFVGTRVPVETLMEWLRGGYTLQDFLENFPTVDREQALAFLDEATEAALARVA' A
#
# COMPACT_ATOMS: atom_id res chain seq x y z
N MET A 1 -9.47 15.73 1.60
CA MET A 1 -10.11 15.02 0.49
C MET A 1 -9.10 13.99 -0.01
N PRO A 2 -9.40 12.69 -0.03
CA PRO A 2 -8.50 11.71 -0.65
C PRO A 2 -8.39 12.01 -2.15
N LEU A 3 -7.23 11.75 -2.76
CA LEU A 3 -6.93 12.06 -4.16
C LEU A 3 -7.36 10.96 -5.16
N GLY A 4 -8.08 9.92 -4.71
CA GLY A 4 -8.50 8.78 -5.55
C GLY A 4 -9.98 8.79 -5.93
N PRO A 5 -10.39 8.00 -6.93
CA PRO A 5 -11.80 7.81 -7.29
C PRO A 5 -12.65 7.32 -6.09
N PRO A 6 -13.97 7.61 -6.07
CA PRO A 6 -14.84 7.18 -4.99
C PRO A 6 -14.83 5.66 -4.86
N GLY A 7 -14.49 5.16 -3.65
CA GLY A 7 -14.34 3.73 -3.37
C GLY A 7 -12.90 3.22 -3.33
N THR A 8 -11.90 4.10 -3.48
CA THR A 8 -10.49 3.69 -3.36
C THR A 8 -10.18 3.28 -1.90
N PRO A 9 -9.71 2.05 -1.66
CA PRO A 9 -9.30 1.62 -0.32
C PRO A 9 -8.11 2.45 0.17
N VAL A 10 -8.16 2.86 1.43
CA VAL A 10 -7.13 3.66 2.11
C VAL A 10 -6.61 2.92 3.33
N PHE A 11 -5.36 3.19 3.73
CA PHE A 11 -4.85 2.69 5.00
C PHE A 11 -5.70 3.21 6.17
N VAL A 12 -6.01 2.35 7.13
CA VAL A 12 -6.92 2.68 8.23
C VAL A 12 -6.34 3.82 9.06
N GLY A 13 -7.16 4.82 9.37
CA GLY A 13 -6.71 6.02 10.08
C GLY A 13 -5.96 7.03 9.21
N THR A 14 -5.83 6.76 7.91
CA THR A 14 -5.16 7.65 6.96
C THR A 14 -6.12 8.10 5.85
N ARG A 15 -5.60 8.97 4.98
CA ARG A 15 -6.21 9.28 3.68
C ARG A 15 -5.34 8.82 2.51
N VAL A 16 -4.36 7.96 2.79
CA VAL A 16 -3.38 7.47 1.82
C VAL A 16 -3.99 6.25 1.14
N PRO A 17 -4.23 6.30 -0.18
CA PRO A 17 -4.69 5.14 -0.93
C PRO A 17 -3.71 3.98 -0.84
N VAL A 18 -4.24 2.77 -0.77
CA VAL A 18 -3.41 1.56 -0.80
C VAL A 18 -2.70 1.40 -2.16
N GLU A 19 -3.30 1.90 -3.25
CA GLU A 19 -2.68 1.89 -4.58
C GLU A 19 -1.37 2.68 -4.62
N THR A 20 -1.28 3.77 -3.85
CA THR A 20 -0.08 4.62 -3.81
C THR A 20 1.14 3.84 -3.37
N LEU A 21 1.00 2.89 -2.43
CA LEU A 21 2.10 2.01 -2.03
C LEU A 21 2.60 1.18 -3.23
N MET A 22 1.70 0.59 -4.00
CA MET A 22 2.08 -0.20 -5.17
C MET A 22 2.74 0.64 -6.26
N GLU A 23 2.26 1.85 -6.51
CA GLU A 23 2.86 2.79 -7.45
C GLU A 23 4.28 3.18 -7.03
N TRP A 24 4.49 3.43 -5.74
CA TRP A 24 5.81 3.74 -5.17
C TRP A 24 6.78 2.58 -5.35
N LEU A 25 6.36 1.36 -5.00
CA LEU A 25 7.20 0.17 -5.19
C LEU A 25 7.53 -0.06 -6.68
N ARG A 26 6.57 0.17 -7.59
CA ARG A 26 6.82 0.11 -9.05
C ARG A 26 7.79 1.20 -9.52
N GLY A 27 7.79 2.36 -8.86
CA GLY A 27 8.75 3.43 -9.08
C GLY A 27 10.18 3.11 -8.60
N GLY A 28 10.39 1.96 -7.94
CA GLY A 28 11.67 1.55 -7.41
C GLY A 28 11.96 2.07 -5.99
N TYR A 29 10.98 2.69 -5.35
CA TYR A 29 11.08 3.11 -3.94
C TYR A 29 10.88 1.92 -3.01
N THR A 30 11.49 1.98 -1.83
CA THR A 30 11.31 0.96 -0.80
C THR A 30 10.07 1.25 0.06
N LEU A 31 9.61 0.23 0.80
CA LEU A 31 8.60 0.42 1.84
C LEU A 31 9.06 1.44 2.90
N GLN A 32 10.36 1.48 3.20
CA GLN A 32 10.90 2.43 4.17
C GLN A 32 10.75 3.87 3.65
N ASP A 33 11.10 4.13 2.39
CA ASP A 33 10.93 5.45 1.76
C ASP A 33 9.46 5.89 1.80
N PHE A 34 8.53 4.96 1.55
CA PHE A 34 7.10 5.22 1.62
C PHE A 34 6.66 5.62 3.05
N LEU A 35 7.07 4.87 4.06
CA LEU A 35 6.71 5.13 5.46
C LEU A 35 7.32 6.44 5.99
N GLU A 36 8.50 6.82 5.52
CA GLU A 36 9.12 8.10 5.86
C GLU A 36 8.34 9.30 5.28
N ASN A 37 7.75 9.14 4.10
CA ASN A 37 6.92 10.16 3.46
C ASN A 37 5.45 10.15 3.94
N PHE A 38 4.96 9.00 4.41
CA PHE A 38 3.62 8.81 4.96
C PHE A 38 3.69 8.23 6.39
N PRO A 39 4.21 8.98 7.38
CA PRO A 39 4.40 8.48 8.74
C PRO A 39 3.08 8.18 9.49
N THR A 40 1.94 8.54 8.91
CA THR A 40 0.61 8.20 9.44
C THR A 40 0.16 6.81 9.01
N VAL A 41 0.79 6.21 8.01
CA VAL A 41 0.55 4.82 7.64
C VAL A 41 1.30 3.92 8.60
N ASP A 42 0.57 3.01 9.22
CA ASP A 42 1.16 2.01 10.10
C ASP A 42 1.96 0.97 9.29
N ARG A 43 3.15 0.63 9.78
CA ARG A 43 4.04 -0.32 9.10
C ARG A 43 3.44 -1.71 9.01
N GLU A 44 2.74 -2.18 10.05
CA GLU A 44 2.14 -3.51 10.05
C GLU A 44 1.00 -3.58 9.03
N GLN A 45 0.23 -2.50 8.86
CA GLN A 45 -0.79 -2.43 7.80
C GLN A 45 -0.20 -2.52 6.40
N ALA A 46 0.91 -1.83 6.15
CA ALA A 46 1.59 -1.88 4.85
C ALA A 46 2.17 -3.27 4.58
N LEU A 47 2.76 -3.92 5.59
CA LEU A 47 3.29 -5.28 5.47
C LEU A 47 2.17 -6.30 5.24
N ALA A 48 1.09 -6.25 6.03
CA ALA A 48 -0.04 -7.16 5.88
C ALA A 48 -0.65 -7.10 4.47
N PHE A 49 -0.77 -5.89 3.91
CA PHE A 49 -1.22 -5.72 2.52
C PHE A 49 -0.27 -6.39 1.51
N LEU A 50 1.05 -6.26 1.69
CA LEU A 50 2.04 -6.88 0.79
C LEU A 50 2.03 -8.40 0.89
N ASP A 51 1.85 -8.94 2.09
CA ASP A 51 1.72 -10.38 2.32
C ASP A 51 0.47 -10.93 1.63
N GLU A 52 -0.69 -10.29 1.83
CA GLU A 52 -1.95 -10.66 1.15
C GLU A 52 -1.83 -10.58 -0.38
N ALA A 53 -1.22 -9.52 -0.90
CA ALA A 53 -1.00 -9.36 -2.34
C ALA A 53 -0.07 -10.45 -2.89
N THR A 54 0.95 -10.85 -2.12
CA THR A 54 1.88 -11.92 -2.48
C THR A 54 1.17 -13.28 -2.51
N GLU A 55 0.41 -13.61 -1.47
CA GLU A 55 -0.39 -14.83 -1.40
C GLU A 55 -1.39 -14.92 -2.57
N ALA A 56 -2.12 -13.82 -2.84
CA ALA A 56 -3.06 -13.76 -3.95
C ALA A 56 -2.37 -13.89 -5.32
N ALA A 57 -1.17 -13.35 -5.48
CA ALA A 57 -0.38 -13.47 -6.71
C ALA A 57 0.14 -14.90 -6.89
N LEU A 58 0.69 -15.52 -5.86
CA LEU A 58 1.21 -16.90 -5.89
C LEU A 58 0.10 -17.90 -6.23
N ALA A 59 -1.09 -17.73 -5.67
CA ALA A 59 -2.25 -18.58 -5.96
C ALA A 59 -2.72 -18.52 -7.43
N ARG A 60 -2.28 -17.52 -8.21
CA ARG A 60 -2.59 -17.38 -9.64
C ARG A 60 -1.50 -17.92 -10.56
N VAL A 61 -0.30 -18.16 -10.02
CA VAL A 61 0.87 -18.63 -10.78
C VAL A 61 1.15 -20.12 -10.54
N ALA A 62 0.68 -20.66 -9.41
CA ALA A 62 0.67 -22.09 -9.11
C ALA A 62 -0.44 -22.84 -9.88
#